data_AF-A0A8C0EXZ6-F1
#
_entry.id   AF-A0A8C0EXZ6-F1
#
_cell.length_a   1.000
_cell.length_b   1.000
_cell.length_c   1.000
_cell.angle_alpha   90.00
_cell.angle_beta   90.00
_cell.angle_gamma   90.00
#
_symmetry.space_group_name_H-M   'P 1'
#
loop_
_entity.id
_entity.type
_entity.pdbx_description
1 polymer ?
#
loop_
_entity_poly.entity_id
_entity_poly.type
_entity_poly.pdbx_seq_one_letter_code
_entity_poly.pdbx_strand_id
1 'polypeptide(L)'
;MAGKGSNADCMSCSILNWGQVSRLHEVLTEVVPIHGRGNFPTLKITLKDIVQTVRSRLSEAGIVVRDVRLNGSAAGHVLVKDNGLGCKDLDLIFQVSLPSEAEFQLVRDVVLRSLLNFLPEGVSKLKISPVTLKEAYIQKLVKVYTESDRWSLISLSNKHGRNVELKFVDCIRRQFEFSVDSFQIILDSLLFYYDYSETPMSEHFHPTVIGESMYGDFEAAFDHLQNKLIATKNPEEIRGGGLLKYSNLLVRDFRPMDKDEIKTLERYMCSRFFIDFPDILDQQRKLETYLQNHFSKEERRKYDYLMILRRVVNESTVCLMGHERRQTLNLISLLALKVLAEQNIIPNATNVTCYYQPAPYVSDVNFSNYYLANAPVPYSQSYPTWLPCN
;
A
#
# COMPACT_ATOMS: atom_id res chain seq x y z
N MET A 1 -1.73 8.78 -45.42
CA MET A 1 -1.52 7.51 -44.70
C MET A 1 -2.36 7.57 -43.43
N ALA A 2 -3.52 6.92 -43.47
CA ALA A 2 -4.54 7.01 -42.42
C ALA A 2 -4.33 5.93 -41.34
N GLY A 3 -4.55 6.34 -40.08
CA GLY A 3 -5.14 5.52 -39.01
C GLY A 3 -4.40 4.27 -38.54
N LYS A 4 -3.47 4.42 -37.58
CA LYS A 4 -3.07 3.34 -36.65
C LYS A 4 -3.42 3.65 -35.17
N GLY A 5 -4.21 4.69 -34.91
CA GLY A 5 -4.44 5.23 -33.56
C GLY A 5 -5.76 4.85 -32.88
N SER A 6 -6.70 4.12 -33.51
CA SER A 6 -8.06 3.98 -32.95
C SER A 6 -8.39 2.63 -32.29
N ASN A 7 -7.60 1.56 -32.52
CA ASN A 7 -7.93 0.23 -32.00
C ASN A 7 -7.37 -0.06 -30.61
N ALA A 8 -6.28 0.61 -30.21
CA ALA A 8 -5.65 0.38 -28.90
C ALA A 8 -6.44 1.04 -27.75
N ASP A 9 -6.92 2.28 -27.96
CA ASP A 9 -7.73 3.00 -26.96
C ASP A 9 -9.09 2.32 -26.68
N CYS A 10 -9.63 1.58 -27.65
CA CYS A 10 -10.90 0.86 -27.47
C CYS A 10 -10.75 -0.40 -26.60
N MET A 11 -9.57 -1.03 -26.55
CA MET A 11 -9.36 -2.27 -25.78
C MET A 11 -8.96 -2.01 -24.33
N SER A 12 -8.48 -0.81 -24.00
CA SER A 12 -8.08 -0.43 -22.64
C SER A 12 -9.20 0.07 -21.77
N CYS A 13 -10.37 0.31 -22.35
CA CYS A 13 -11.51 0.88 -21.66
C CYS A 13 -12.69 -0.10 -21.62
N SER A 14 -13.46 -0.07 -20.54
CA SER A 14 -14.72 -0.79 -20.42
C SER A 14 -15.74 0.05 -19.66
N ILE A 15 -17.03 -0.15 -19.98
CA ILE A 15 -18.13 0.55 -19.32
C ILE A 15 -18.52 -0.22 -18.06
N LEU A 16 -18.55 0.45 -16.93
CA LEU A 16 -18.96 -0.18 -15.66
C LEU A 16 -20.46 -0.51 -15.70
N ASN A 17 -20.80 -1.72 -15.28
CA ASN A 17 -22.19 -2.12 -15.08
C ASN A 17 -22.79 -1.47 -13.81
N TRP A 18 -24.12 -1.52 -13.65
CA TRP A 18 -24.81 -0.94 -12.49
C TRP A 18 -24.24 -1.41 -11.14
N GLY A 19 -23.94 -2.71 -11.01
CA GLY A 19 -23.36 -3.23 -9.76
C GLY A 19 -22.01 -2.59 -9.42
N GLN A 20 -21.19 -2.31 -10.43
CA GLN A 20 -19.92 -1.59 -10.27
C GLN A 20 -20.15 -0.09 -10.00
N VAL A 21 -21.07 0.57 -10.71
CA VAL A 21 -21.41 1.98 -10.49
C VAL A 21 -21.98 2.21 -9.08
N SER A 22 -22.85 1.33 -8.61
CA SER A 22 -23.39 1.38 -7.24
C SER A 22 -22.29 1.23 -6.19
N ARG A 23 -21.34 0.30 -6.37
CA ARG A 23 -20.19 0.18 -5.47
C ARG A 23 -19.28 1.42 -5.52
N LEU A 24 -19.08 1.99 -6.70
CA LEU A 24 -18.33 3.24 -6.85
C LEU A 24 -19.00 4.39 -6.07
N HIS A 25 -20.33 4.49 -6.17
CA HIS A 25 -21.11 5.46 -5.40
C HIS A 25 -20.92 5.28 -3.89
N GLU A 26 -20.99 4.05 -3.39
CA GLU A 26 -20.74 3.72 -1.99
C GLU A 26 -19.34 4.18 -1.55
N VAL A 27 -18.30 3.84 -2.33
CA VAL A 27 -16.92 4.26 -2.05
C VAL A 27 -16.77 5.79 -2.03
N LEU A 28 -17.44 6.50 -2.95
CA LEU A 28 -17.32 7.96 -3.03
C LEU A 28 -18.08 8.71 -1.93
N THR A 29 -19.16 8.13 -1.42
CA THR A 29 -20.05 8.73 -0.41
C THR A 29 -19.82 8.22 1.01
N GLU A 30 -19.02 7.17 1.19
CA GLU A 30 -18.58 6.73 2.51
C GLU A 30 -17.85 7.88 3.25
N VAL A 31 -18.22 8.09 4.52
CA VAL A 31 -17.54 9.05 5.39
C VAL A 31 -16.22 8.46 5.85
N VAL A 32 -15.12 9.09 5.44
CA VAL A 32 -13.75 8.73 5.80
C VAL A 32 -13.22 9.69 6.87
N PRO A 33 -12.77 9.18 8.04
CA PRO A 33 -12.19 10.02 9.09
C PRO A 33 -10.72 10.35 8.81
N ILE A 34 -10.39 11.63 8.68
CA ILE A 34 -9.00 12.12 8.62
C ILE A 34 -8.58 12.61 10.01
N HIS A 35 -7.62 11.92 10.60
CA HIS A 35 -7.24 12.15 11.99
C HIS A 35 -6.23 13.29 12.09
N GLY A 36 -6.59 14.34 12.82
CA GLY A 36 -5.67 15.40 13.22
C GLY A 36 -4.64 14.91 14.22
N ARG A 37 -3.41 15.43 14.10
CA ARG A 37 -2.34 15.28 15.11
C ARG A 37 -2.51 16.31 16.23
N GLY A 38 -2.07 15.94 17.43
CA GLY A 38 -2.22 16.78 18.62
C GLY A 38 -3.69 17.05 18.94
N ASN A 39 -4.04 18.31 19.14
CA ASN A 39 -5.40 18.74 19.51
C ASN A 39 -6.29 19.07 18.30
N PHE A 40 -5.84 18.79 17.07
CA PHE A 40 -6.66 19.03 15.88
C PHE A 40 -7.81 18.02 15.79
N PRO A 41 -9.04 18.47 15.47
CA PRO A 41 -10.19 17.59 15.39
C PRO A 41 -10.05 16.55 14.27
N THR A 42 -10.83 15.48 14.34
CA THR A 42 -10.94 14.55 13.20
C THR A 42 -11.87 15.13 12.17
N LEU A 43 -11.42 15.26 10.92
CA LEU A 43 -12.25 15.69 9.80
C LEU A 43 -13.10 14.49 9.34
N LYS A 44 -14.39 14.72 9.13
CA LYS A 44 -15.29 13.76 8.50
C LYS A 44 -15.51 14.20 7.06
N ILE A 45 -14.90 13.50 6.11
CA ILE A 45 -14.96 13.87 4.69
C ILE A 45 -15.54 12.71 3.87
N THR A 46 -16.08 13.00 2.70
CA THR A 46 -16.33 11.98 1.68
C THR A 46 -15.34 12.19 0.52
N LEU A 47 -15.07 11.14 -0.27
CA LEU A 47 -14.22 11.29 -1.46
C LEU A 47 -14.89 12.20 -2.50
N LYS A 48 -16.23 12.14 -2.61
CA LYS A 48 -17.02 13.06 -3.43
C LYS A 48 -16.70 14.51 -3.07
N ASP A 49 -16.86 14.90 -1.81
CA ASP A 49 -16.75 16.30 -1.40
C ASP A 49 -15.33 16.84 -1.55
N ILE A 50 -14.31 16.02 -1.22
CA ILE A 50 -12.91 16.44 -1.37
C ILE A 50 -12.53 16.59 -2.84
N VAL A 51 -12.99 15.68 -3.71
CA VAL A 51 -12.73 15.78 -5.16
C VAL A 51 -13.37 17.03 -5.75
N GLN A 52 -14.66 17.28 -5.46
CA GLN A 52 -15.36 18.46 -5.95
C GLN A 52 -14.70 19.75 -5.45
N THR A 53 -14.38 19.83 -4.15
CA THR A 53 -13.74 21.01 -3.54
C THR A 53 -12.36 21.28 -4.15
N VAL A 54 -11.51 20.25 -4.27
CA VAL A 54 -10.16 20.40 -4.81
C VAL A 54 -10.21 20.72 -6.30
N ARG A 55 -11.07 20.06 -7.09
CA ARG A 55 -11.23 20.32 -8.54
C ARG A 55 -11.65 21.77 -8.80
N SER A 56 -12.67 22.26 -8.09
CA SER A 56 -13.14 23.65 -8.22
C SER A 56 -12.02 24.64 -7.93
N ARG A 57 -11.33 24.46 -6.79
CA ARG A 57 -10.28 25.39 -6.37
C ARG A 57 -9.02 25.35 -7.22
N LEU A 58 -8.68 24.21 -7.81
CA LEU A 58 -7.61 24.12 -8.80
C LEU A 58 -7.97 24.93 -10.05
N SER A 59 -9.22 24.79 -10.52
CA SER A 59 -9.71 25.51 -11.70
C SER A 59 -9.77 27.02 -11.46
N GLU A 60 -10.26 27.47 -10.29
CA GLU A 60 -10.24 28.88 -9.85
C GLU A 60 -8.81 29.44 -9.77
N ALA A 61 -7.83 28.60 -9.41
CA ALA A 61 -6.42 28.97 -9.34
C ALA A 61 -5.70 28.92 -10.71
N GLY A 62 -6.41 28.61 -11.80
CA GLY A 62 -5.84 28.53 -13.15
C GLY A 62 -5.14 27.20 -13.47
N ILE A 63 -5.27 26.18 -12.63
CA ILE A 63 -4.77 24.83 -12.91
C ILE A 63 -5.86 24.02 -13.61
N VAL A 64 -5.61 23.67 -14.87
CA VAL A 64 -6.50 22.83 -15.67
C VAL A 64 -6.48 21.40 -15.12
N VAL A 65 -7.66 20.90 -14.75
CA VAL A 65 -7.90 19.49 -14.38
C VAL A 65 -8.55 18.79 -15.57
N ARG A 66 -7.83 17.87 -16.22
CA ARG A 66 -8.28 17.13 -17.41
C ARG A 66 -9.34 16.09 -17.06
N ASP A 67 -9.04 15.26 -16.07
CA ASP A 67 -9.97 14.30 -15.48
C ASP A 67 -9.60 14.01 -14.02
N VAL A 68 -10.52 13.36 -13.30
CA VAL A 68 -10.25 12.79 -11.98
C VAL A 68 -10.54 11.29 -12.00
N ARG A 69 -9.64 10.50 -11.43
CA ARG A 69 -9.72 9.03 -11.45
C ARG A 69 -9.57 8.43 -10.07
N LEU A 70 -10.30 7.36 -9.79
CA LEU A 70 -10.05 6.47 -8.66
C LEU A 70 -9.07 5.38 -9.08
N ASN A 71 -8.00 5.14 -8.31
CA ASN A 71 -6.96 4.16 -8.60
C ASN A 71 -6.78 3.18 -7.44
N GLY A 72 -5.83 2.26 -7.60
CA GLY A 72 -5.34 1.40 -6.54
C GLY A 72 -6.32 0.29 -6.16
N SER A 73 -6.21 -0.18 -4.93
CA SER A 73 -7.04 -1.29 -4.43
C SER A 73 -8.54 -0.96 -4.41
N ALA A 74 -8.89 0.33 -4.30
CA ALA A 74 -10.26 0.80 -4.32
C ALA A 74 -10.91 0.58 -5.71
N ALA A 75 -10.20 0.88 -6.80
CA ALA A 75 -10.68 0.61 -8.15
C ALA A 75 -10.93 -0.89 -8.37
N GLY A 76 -9.99 -1.73 -7.93
CA GLY A 76 -10.16 -3.19 -7.97
C GLY A 76 -11.38 -3.67 -7.17
N HIS A 77 -11.66 -3.09 -5.99
CA HIS A 77 -12.83 -3.42 -5.17
C HIS A 77 -14.16 -3.02 -5.84
N VAL A 78 -14.17 -1.86 -6.51
CA VAL A 78 -15.32 -1.42 -7.30
C VAL A 78 -15.59 -2.40 -8.44
N LEU A 79 -14.56 -2.84 -9.16
CA LEU A 79 -14.72 -3.77 -10.28
C LEU A 79 -15.15 -5.18 -9.85
N VAL A 80 -14.48 -5.74 -8.84
CA VAL A 80 -14.74 -7.07 -8.27
C VAL A 80 -14.86 -6.97 -6.76
N LYS A 81 -16.08 -7.17 -6.25
CA LYS A 81 -16.36 -7.19 -4.80
C LYS A 81 -15.56 -8.32 -4.14
N ASP A 82 -14.98 -8.04 -2.98
CA ASP A 82 -14.24 -9.02 -2.17
C ASP A 82 -13.12 -9.77 -2.93
N ASN A 83 -12.42 -9.07 -3.84
CA ASN A 83 -11.31 -9.59 -4.67
C ASN A 83 -10.07 -10.11 -3.89
N GLY A 84 -10.09 -10.09 -2.55
CA GLY A 84 -9.00 -10.55 -1.69
C GLY A 84 -7.85 -9.57 -1.49
N LEU A 85 -7.76 -8.48 -2.27
CA LEU A 85 -6.75 -7.43 -2.10
C LEU A 85 -7.06 -6.48 -0.93
N GLY A 86 -8.34 -6.42 -0.54
CA GLY A 86 -8.84 -5.47 0.44
C GLY A 86 -8.94 -4.05 -0.13
N CYS A 87 -9.52 -3.12 0.63
CA CYS A 87 -9.52 -1.70 0.30
C CYS A 87 -8.67 -0.97 1.34
N LYS A 88 -7.41 -0.70 1.00
CA LYS A 88 -6.47 -0.06 1.92
C LYS A 88 -6.51 1.45 1.72
N ASP A 89 -5.67 1.99 0.85
CA ASP A 89 -5.62 3.42 0.58
C ASP A 89 -6.64 3.79 -0.51
N LEU A 90 -7.20 5.00 -0.39
CA LEU A 90 -8.16 5.59 -1.31
C LEU A 90 -7.40 6.55 -2.23
N ASP A 91 -6.93 6.03 -3.35
CA ASP A 91 -6.05 6.72 -4.27
C ASP A 91 -6.84 7.51 -5.32
N LEU A 92 -6.75 8.83 -5.27
CA LEU A 92 -7.36 9.73 -6.24
C LEU A 92 -6.28 10.35 -7.13
N ILE A 93 -6.43 10.23 -8.44
CA ILE A 93 -5.55 10.85 -9.43
C ILE A 93 -6.29 12.03 -10.06
N PHE A 94 -5.71 13.22 -9.94
CA PHE A 94 -6.08 14.41 -10.68
C PHE A 94 -5.10 14.57 -11.84
N GLN A 95 -5.58 14.42 -13.08
CA GLN A 95 -4.75 14.73 -14.23
C GLN A 95 -4.68 16.25 -14.42
N VAL A 96 -3.52 16.84 -14.18
CA VAL A 96 -3.31 18.29 -14.16
C VAL A 96 -2.13 18.70 -15.01
N SER A 97 -2.03 19.97 -15.39
CA SER A 97 -0.83 20.53 -16.01
C SER A 97 0.13 21.09 -14.94
N LEU A 98 1.38 20.62 -14.90
CA LEU A 98 2.39 21.04 -13.93
C LEU A 98 3.68 21.49 -14.64
N PRO A 99 3.66 22.61 -15.38
CA PRO A 99 4.78 23.05 -16.20
C PRO A 99 5.97 23.58 -15.37
N SER A 100 5.74 24.11 -14.18
CA SER A 100 6.80 24.69 -13.34
C SER A 100 6.61 24.37 -11.85
N GLU A 101 7.61 24.72 -11.03
CA GLU A 101 7.53 24.56 -9.58
C GLU A 101 6.43 25.41 -8.92
N ALA A 102 6.02 26.52 -9.55
CA ALA A 102 4.97 27.38 -9.03
C ALA A 102 3.63 26.63 -8.93
N GLU A 103 3.28 25.83 -9.94
CA GLU A 103 2.05 25.04 -9.93
C GLU A 103 2.07 23.94 -8.86
N PHE A 104 3.24 23.34 -8.57
CA PHE A 104 3.36 22.38 -7.45
C PHE A 104 3.04 23.02 -6.10
N GLN A 105 3.54 24.24 -5.88
CA GLN A 105 3.26 24.98 -4.65
C GLN A 105 1.79 25.40 -4.60
N LEU A 106 1.21 25.82 -5.72
CA LEU A 106 -0.20 26.16 -5.83
C LEU A 106 -1.12 24.98 -5.55
N VAL A 107 -0.84 23.80 -6.12
CA VAL A 107 -1.57 22.55 -5.81
C VAL A 107 -1.55 22.26 -4.31
N ARG A 108 -0.37 22.34 -3.69
CA ARG A 108 -0.22 22.12 -2.25
C ARG A 108 -1.07 23.11 -1.45
N ASP A 109 -1.03 24.39 -1.79
CA ASP A 109 -1.78 25.42 -1.09
C ASP A 109 -3.29 25.27 -1.28
N VAL A 110 -3.74 24.90 -2.49
CA VAL A 110 -5.15 24.58 -2.77
C VAL A 110 -5.64 23.43 -1.90
N VAL A 111 -4.90 22.32 -1.82
CA VAL A 111 -5.31 21.17 -1.01
C VAL A 111 -5.33 21.52 0.48
N LEU A 112 -4.29 22.18 1.00
CA LEU A 112 -4.24 22.58 2.40
C LEU A 112 -5.39 23.53 2.75
N ARG A 113 -5.67 24.54 1.92
CA ARG A 113 -6.80 25.44 2.13
C ARG A 113 -8.15 24.73 2.01
N SER A 114 -8.24 23.67 1.20
CA SER A 114 -9.47 22.87 1.07
C SER A 114 -9.80 22.12 2.36
N LEU A 115 -8.80 21.72 3.15
CA LEU A 115 -9.03 21.08 4.45
C LEU A 115 -9.78 21.98 5.45
N LEU A 116 -9.69 23.30 5.32
CA LEU A 116 -10.45 24.25 6.17
C LEU A 116 -11.96 24.15 5.99
N ASN A 117 -12.43 23.66 4.83
CA ASN A 117 -13.85 23.50 4.56
C ASN A 117 -14.45 22.36 5.38
N PHE A 118 -13.63 21.37 5.74
CA PHE A 118 -14.07 20.15 6.44
C PHE A 118 -13.91 20.21 7.97
N LEU A 119 -13.50 21.36 8.50
CA LEU A 119 -13.43 21.56 9.95
C LEU A 119 -14.84 21.58 10.56
N PRO A 120 -15.05 20.94 11.72
CA PRO A 120 -16.33 20.99 12.42
C PRO A 120 -16.81 22.41 12.72
N GLU A 121 -18.12 22.56 12.85
CA GLU A 121 -18.75 23.82 13.28
C GLU A 121 -18.20 24.27 14.65
N GLY A 122 -18.01 25.57 14.82
CA GLY A 122 -17.45 26.16 16.04
C GLY A 122 -15.93 26.26 16.09
N VAL A 123 -15.18 25.67 15.13
CA VAL A 123 -13.73 25.83 15.05
C VAL A 123 -13.37 27.18 14.39
N SER A 124 -12.61 28.02 15.10
CA SER A 124 -12.12 29.29 14.55
C SER A 124 -11.11 29.05 13.42
N LYS A 125 -11.48 29.44 12.20
CA LYS A 125 -10.64 29.28 10.99
C LYS A 125 -9.60 30.41 10.84
N LEU A 126 -9.79 31.54 11.54
CA LEU A 126 -9.03 32.79 11.33
C LEU A 126 -7.53 32.67 11.67
N LYS A 127 -7.16 31.79 12.61
CA LYS A 127 -5.76 31.61 13.05
C LYS A 127 -5.09 30.36 12.47
N ILE A 128 -5.78 29.61 11.61
CA ILE A 128 -5.26 28.35 11.09
C ILE A 128 -4.43 28.62 9.83
N SER A 129 -3.12 28.46 9.95
CA SER A 129 -2.20 28.61 8.82
C SER A 129 -2.10 27.32 7.97
N PRO A 130 -1.71 27.42 6.69
CA PRO A 130 -1.41 26.24 5.87
C PRO A 130 -0.31 25.34 6.46
N VAL A 131 0.67 25.93 7.15
CA VAL A 131 1.74 25.19 7.83
C VAL A 131 1.17 24.32 8.95
N THR A 132 0.26 24.88 9.75
CA THR A 132 -0.39 24.16 10.84
C THR A 132 -1.27 23.02 10.32
N LEU A 133 -2.01 23.24 9.22
CA LEU A 133 -2.79 22.18 8.57
C LEU A 133 -1.91 21.06 8.02
N LYS A 134 -0.76 21.42 7.43
CA LYS A 134 0.21 20.44 6.96
C LYS A 134 0.66 19.54 8.09
N GLU A 135 1.07 20.11 9.22
CA GLU A 135 1.54 19.35 10.38
C GLU A 135 0.43 18.52 11.03
N ALA A 136 -0.81 19.02 11.03
CA ALA A 136 -1.95 18.37 11.65
C ALA A 136 -2.47 17.17 10.85
N TYR A 137 -2.64 17.30 9.52
CA TYR A 137 -3.43 16.35 8.74
C TYR A 137 -2.65 15.60 7.67
N ILE A 138 -1.49 16.10 7.26
CA ILE A 138 -0.71 15.48 6.18
C ILE A 138 0.25 14.44 6.76
N GLN A 139 0.10 13.20 6.33
CA GLN A 139 0.99 12.11 6.69
C GLN A 139 2.25 12.09 5.83
N LYS A 140 2.08 12.31 4.52
CA LYS A 140 3.15 12.20 3.53
C LYS A 140 2.95 13.22 2.40
N LEU A 141 4.05 13.86 2.00
CA LEU A 141 4.14 14.72 0.82
C LEU A 141 5.25 14.19 -0.07
N VAL A 142 4.99 14.07 -1.37
CA VAL A 142 5.99 13.71 -2.36
C VAL A 142 5.87 14.67 -3.54
N LYS A 143 7.01 15.18 -4.00
CA LYS A 143 7.13 15.95 -5.24
C LYS A 143 8.12 15.23 -6.14
N VAL A 144 7.73 14.92 -7.36
CA VAL A 144 8.60 14.39 -8.41
C VAL A 144 8.54 15.35 -9.58
N TYR A 145 9.71 15.92 -9.93
CA TYR A 145 9.86 16.84 -11.04
C TYR A 145 11.13 16.48 -11.79
N THR A 146 10.95 15.68 -12.84
CA THR A 146 11.99 15.19 -13.75
C THR A 146 11.51 15.34 -15.19
N GLU A 147 12.37 15.05 -16.17
CA GLU A 147 11.99 15.11 -17.58
C GLU A 147 10.85 14.14 -17.92
N SER A 148 10.89 12.92 -17.36
CA SER A 148 9.91 11.85 -17.64
C SER A 148 8.73 11.79 -16.67
N ASP A 149 8.93 12.22 -15.43
CA ASP A 149 7.94 12.13 -14.35
C ASP A 149 7.73 13.48 -13.69
N ARG A 150 6.49 13.98 -13.75
CA ARG A 150 6.02 15.23 -13.14
C ARG A 150 4.72 14.98 -12.41
N TRP A 151 4.80 14.80 -11.10
CA TRP A 151 3.63 14.55 -10.27
C TRP A 151 3.87 14.89 -8.79
N SER A 152 2.78 15.18 -8.09
CA SER A 152 2.76 15.47 -6.65
C SER A 152 1.82 14.50 -5.94
N LEU A 153 2.11 14.16 -4.68
CA LEU A 153 1.25 13.31 -3.86
C LEU A 153 1.10 13.91 -2.46
N ILE A 154 -0.14 13.96 -2.00
CA ILE A 154 -0.53 14.43 -0.68
C ILE A 154 -1.37 13.34 -0.01
N SER A 155 -0.81 12.69 1.00
CA SER A 155 -1.49 11.61 1.75
C SER A 155 -2.05 12.15 3.07
N LEU A 156 -3.35 12.00 3.26
CA LEU A 156 -4.08 12.40 4.45
C LEU A 156 -4.11 11.26 5.47
N SER A 157 -3.85 11.60 6.74
CA SER A 157 -3.70 10.63 7.82
C SER A 157 -5.02 9.94 8.19
N ASN A 158 -5.07 8.61 8.07
CA ASN A 158 -6.11 7.79 8.67
C ASN A 158 -5.50 6.71 9.57
N LYS A 159 -5.67 6.85 10.89
CA LYS A 159 -5.13 5.91 11.89
C LYS A 159 -5.68 4.49 11.75
N HIS A 160 -6.79 4.29 11.03
CA HIS A 160 -7.36 2.98 10.77
C HIS A 160 -6.78 2.28 9.52
N GLY A 161 -5.79 2.88 8.85
CA GLY A 161 -5.09 2.30 7.70
C GLY A 161 -5.74 2.57 6.33
N ARG A 162 -6.79 3.39 6.27
CA ARG A 162 -7.44 3.83 5.01
C ARG A 162 -7.09 5.26 4.66
N ASN A 163 -5.84 5.51 4.27
CA ASN A 163 -5.40 6.87 3.97
C ASN A 163 -6.06 7.36 2.69
N VAL A 164 -6.30 8.66 2.59
CA VAL A 164 -6.76 9.29 1.34
C VAL A 164 -5.55 9.90 0.66
N GLU A 165 -5.19 9.39 -0.51
CA GLU A 165 -4.04 9.88 -1.27
C GLU A 165 -4.51 10.71 -2.46
N LEU A 166 -4.18 11.99 -2.45
CA LEU A 166 -4.44 12.91 -3.56
C LEU A 166 -3.18 13.01 -4.40
N LYS A 167 -3.21 12.41 -5.59
CA LYS A 167 -2.10 12.40 -6.54
C LYS A 167 -2.41 13.33 -7.71
N PHE A 168 -1.53 14.28 -7.97
CA PHE A 168 -1.66 15.26 -9.05
C PHE A 168 -0.63 14.92 -10.12
N VAL A 169 -1.10 14.45 -11.27
CA VAL A 169 -0.26 13.85 -12.30
C VAL A 169 -0.30 14.69 -13.57
N ASP A 170 0.87 15.19 -13.97
CA ASP A 170 1.08 15.75 -15.31
C ASP A 170 1.61 14.68 -16.23
N CYS A 171 2.75 14.08 -15.89
CA CYS A 171 3.38 12.98 -16.60
C CYS A 171 3.83 11.92 -15.60
N ILE A 172 3.55 10.65 -15.88
CA ILE A 172 4.08 9.53 -15.09
C ILE A 172 4.35 8.34 -16.00
N ARG A 173 5.58 7.83 -15.94
CA ARG A 173 6.00 6.70 -16.75
C ARG A 173 5.39 5.39 -16.27
N ARG A 174 5.34 5.19 -14.96
CA ARG A 174 4.95 3.91 -14.34
C ARG A 174 3.60 4.03 -13.66
N GLN A 175 2.59 3.48 -14.31
CA GLN A 175 1.20 3.60 -13.86
C GLN A 175 0.67 2.35 -13.16
N PHE A 176 1.35 1.20 -13.31
CA PHE A 176 0.98 -0.06 -12.68
C PHE A 176 2.22 -0.93 -12.44
N GLU A 177 2.10 -1.94 -11.58
CA GLU A 177 3.14 -2.97 -11.41
C GLU A 177 2.66 -4.34 -11.90
N PHE A 178 1.43 -4.72 -11.54
CA PHE A 178 0.74 -5.91 -12.04
C PHE A 178 -0.62 -5.51 -12.65
N SER A 179 -1.17 -6.40 -13.47
CA SER A 179 -2.49 -6.20 -14.09
C SER A 179 -3.61 -5.93 -13.06
N VAL A 180 -3.59 -6.64 -11.94
CA VAL A 180 -4.62 -6.56 -10.88
C VAL A 180 -4.68 -5.21 -10.14
N ASP A 181 -3.65 -4.37 -10.27
CA ASP A 181 -3.58 -3.02 -9.71
C ASP A 181 -3.52 -1.92 -10.77
N SER A 182 -3.82 -2.25 -12.02
CA SER A 182 -3.70 -1.33 -13.16
C SER A 182 -4.96 -0.50 -13.45
N PHE A 183 -6.03 -0.71 -12.70
CA PHE A 183 -7.33 -0.11 -12.98
C PHE A 183 -7.45 1.33 -12.49
N GLN A 184 -7.93 2.20 -13.37
CA GLN A 184 -8.31 3.57 -13.06
C GLN A 184 -9.76 3.79 -13.50
N ILE A 185 -10.61 4.33 -12.61
CA ILE A 185 -12.01 4.60 -12.93
C ILE A 185 -12.20 6.11 -13.07
N ILE A 186 -12.64 6.56 -14.24
CA ILE A 186 -12.86 7.98 -14.53
C ILE A 186 -14.12 8.44 -13.80
N LEU A 187 -13.98 9.45 -12.94
CA LEU A 187 -15.04 9.90 -12.03
C LEU A 187 -15.91 11.01 -12.63
N ASP A 188 -15.47 11.66 -13.70
CA ASP A 188 -16.08 12.88 -14.26
C ASP A 188 -17.58 12.77 -14.52
N SER A 189 -18.05 11.70 -15.19
CA SER A 189 -19.49 11.48 -15.44
C SER A 189 -20.30 11.40 -14.14
N LEU A 190 -19.73 10.79 -13.11
CA LEU A 190 -20.39 10.59 -11.82
C LEU A 190 -20.38 11.86 -10.97
N LEU A 191 -19.28 12.62 -11.02
CA LEU A 191 -19.20 13.94 -10.39
C LEU A 191 -20.18 14.93 -11.02
N PHE A 192 -20.26 14.94 -12.36
CA PHE A 192 -21.24 15.75 -13.09
C PHE A 192 -22.67 15.38 -12.70
N TYR A 193 -22.97 14.08 -12.55
CA TYR A 193 -24.27 13.64 -12.07
C TYR A 193 -24.59 14.22 -10.66
N TYR A 194 -23.62 14.23 -9.76
CA TYR A 194 -23.82 14.79 -8.41
C TYR A 194 -24.04 16.29 -8.38
N ASP A 195 -23.50 17.04 -9.34
CA ASP A 195 -23.62 18.50 -9.39
C ASP A 195 -24.98 18.94 -9.93
N TYR A 196 -25.61 18.14 -10.80
CA TYR A 196 -26.79 18.56 -11.58
C TYR A 196 -28.03 17.68 -11.41
N SER A 197 -27.92 16.46 -10.87
CA SER A 197 -29.08 15.59 -10.68
C SER A 197 -29.61 15.65 -9.25
N GLU A 198 -30.89 16.00 -9.11
CA GLU A 198 -31.60 15.95 -7.82
C GLU A 198 -32.10 14.53 -7.48
N THR A 199 -32.18 13.65 -8.48
CA THR A 199 -32.69 12.28 -8.33
C THR A 199 -31.58 11.33 -7.85
N PRO A 200 -31.86 10.46 -6.86
CA PRO A 200 -30.91 9.43 -6.45
C PRO A 200 -30.67 8.44 -7.60
N MET A 201 -29.45 7.89 -7.68
CA MET A 201 -29.13 6.90 -8.70
C MET A 201 -29.92 5.61 -8.51
N SER A 202 -30.28 4.98 -9.62
CA SER A 202 -30.94 3.67 -9.67
C SER A 202 -30.41 2.84 -10.84
N GLU A 203 -30.75 1.55 -10.87
CA GLU A 203 -30.38 0.65 -11.96
C GLU A 203 -30.86 1.15 -13.34
N HIS A 204 -31.99 1.85 -13.39
CA HIS A 204 -32.54 2.39 -14.62
C HIS A 204 -32.12 3.83 -14.91
N PHE A 205 -31.49 4.51 -13.94
CA PHE A 205 -31.07 5.89 -14.06
C PHE A 205 -29.75 6.14 -13.31
N HIS A 206 -28.65 6.01 -14.04
CA HIS A 206 -27.29 6.24 -13.54
C HIS A 206 -26.38 6.73 -14.68
N PRO A 207 -25.30 7.48 -14.37
CA PRO A 207 -24.37 7.95 -15.38
C PRO A 207 -23.53 6.78 -15.94
N THR A 208 -23.14 6.90 -17.21
CA THR A 208 -22.15 5.98 -17.81
C THR A 208 -20.76 6.28 -17.26
N VAL A 209 -20.18 5.30 -16.56
CA VAL A 209 -18.84 5.39 -15.98
C VAL A 209 -17.88 4.49 -16.74
N ILE A 210 -16.68 5.00 -17.02
CA ILE A 210 -15.64 4.30 -17.79
C ILE A 210 -14.51 3.90 -16.85
N GLY A 211 -14.11 2.63 -16.92
CA GLY A 211 -12.88 2.13 -16.33
C GLY A 211 -11.81 1.96 -17.41
N GLU A 212 -10.58 2.29 -17.09
CA GLU A 212 -9.40 2.13 -17.95
C GLU A 212 -8.38 1.21 -17.26
N SER A 213 -7.73 0.34 -18.03
CA SER A 213 -6.63 -0.49 -17.56
C SER A 213 -5.30 0.00 -18.11
N MET A 214 -4.42 0.44 -17.21
CA MET A 214 -3.07 0.85 -17.58
C MET A 214 -2.19 -0.34 -18.02
N TYR A 215 -2.63 -1.58 -17.79
CA TYR A 215 -2.00 -2.80 -18.30
C TYR A 215 -2.19 -2.99 -19.81
N GLY A 216 -3.05 -2.19 -20.45
CA GLY A 216 -3.36 -2.28 -21.86
C GLY A 216 -4.75 -2.85 -22.08
N ASP A 217 -4.92 -4.16 -22.07
CA ASP A 217 -6.24 -4.79 -22.31
C ASP A 217 -7.05 -4.86 -21.00
N PHE A 218 -8.21 -4.20 -20.98
CA PHE A 218 -9.08 -4.13 -19.81
C PHE A 218 -9.67 -5.48 -19.43
N GLU A 219 -10.20 -6.21 -20.41
CA GLU A 219 -10.90 -7.47 -20.17
C GLU A 219 -9.90 -8.54 -19.72
N ALA A 220 -8.69 -8.56 -20.28
CA ALA A 220 -7.62 -9.42 -19.78
C ALA A 220 -7.24 -9.11 -18.32
N ALA A 221 -7.02 -7.82 -17.98
CA ALA A 221 -6.73 -7.45 -16.60
C ALA A 221 -7.88 -7.80 -15.65
N PHE A 222 -9.12 -7.64 -16.10
CA PHE A 222 -10.33 -7.96 -15.35
C PHE A 222 -10.44 -9.47 -15.08
N ASP A 223 -10.17 -10.31 -16.08
CA ASP A 223 -10.07 -11.77 -15.91
C ASP A 223 -8.99 -12.14 -14.87
N HIS A 224 -7.82 -11.49 -14.93
CA HIS A 224 -6.77 -11.74 -13.93
C HIS A 224 -7.23 -11.38 -12.52
N LEU A 225 -8.00 -10.31 -12.34
CA LEU A 225 -8.53 -9.92 -11.04
C LEU A 225 -9.57 -10.93 -10.54
N GLN A 226 -10.46 -11.42 -11.41
CA GLN A 226 -11.47 -12.42 -11.06
C GLN A 226 -10.86 -13.78 -10.71
N ASN A 227 -9.88 -14.23 -11.50
CA ASN A 227 -9.24 -15.54 -11.37
C ASN A 227 -8.00 -15.53 -10.46
N LYS A 228 -7.70 -14.38 -9.82
CA LYS A 228 -6.53 -14.17 -8.97
C LYS A 228 -5.21 -14.52 -9.64
N LEU A 229 -5.00 -14.02 -10.86
CA LEU A 229 -3.79 -14.24 -11.65
C LEU A 229 -2.78 -13.09 -11.48
N ILE A 230 -1.49 -13.43 -11.41
CA ILE A 230 -0.39 -12.47 -11.38
C ILE A 230 0.22 -12.42 -12.79
N ALA A 231 0.10 -11.26 -13.42
CA ALA A 231 0.69 -10.97 -14.72
C ALA A 231 1.16 -9.52 -14.81
N THR A 232 2.25 -9.29 -15.55
CA THR A 232 2.81 -7.98 -15.86
C THR A 232 3.38 -7.99 -17.29
N LYS A 233 3.33 -6.87 -17.99
CA LYS A 233 3.90 -6.71 -19.35
C LYS A 233 5.22 -5.96 -19.37
N ASN A 234 5.51 -5.19 -18.32
CA ASN A 234 6.65 -4.29 -18.23
C ASN A 234 7.54 -4.67 -17.03
N PRO A 235 8.15 -5.87 -17.02
CA PRO A 235 9.00 -6.31 -15.91
C PRO A 235 10.14 -5.32 -15.64
N GLU A 236 10.67 -4.66 -16.67
CA GLU A 236 11.75 -3.68 -16.60
C GLU A 236 11.40 -2.39 -15.85
N GLU A 237 10.11 -2.12 -15.65
CA GLU A 237 9.63 -0.95 -14.91
C GLU A 237 9.40 -1.24 -13.43
N ILE A 238 9.40 -2.51 -13.04
CA ILE A 238 9.25 -2.93 -11.65
C ILE A 238 10.49 -2.50 -10.86
N ARG A 239 10.28 -1.81 -9.73
CA ARG A 239 11.31 -1.45 -8.75
C ARG A 239 11.35 -2.47 -7.61
N GLY A 240 12.27 -2.32 -6.65
CA GLY A 240 12.44 -3.23 -5.52
C GLY A 240 11.16 -3.44 -4.70
N GLY A 241 10.26 -2.45 -4.65
CA GLY A 241 8.94 -2.61 -4.03
C GLY A 241 8.05 -3.69 -4.66
N GLY A 242 8.29 -4.02 -5.93
CA GLY A 242 7.52 -5.04 -6.65
C GLY A 242 7.67 -6.44 -6.07
N LEU A 243 8.84 -6.80 -5.51
CA LEU A 243 9.03 -8.07 -4.79
C LEU A 243 8.09 -8.19 -3.58
N LEU A 244 7.95 -7.08 -2.85
CA LEU A 244 7.08 -7.02 -1.67
C LEU A 244 5.62 -7.16 -2.09
N LYS A 245 5.21 -6.44 -3.15
CA LYS A 245 3.86 -6.53 -3.70
C LYS A 245 3.56 -7.91 -4.28
N TYR A 246 4.50 -8.53 -4.99
CA TYR A 246 4.37 -9.90 -5.47
C TYR A 246 4.13 -10.89 -4.33
N SER A 247 4.95 -10.83 -3.28
CA SER A 247 4.79 -11.67 -2.08
C SER A 247 3.44 -11.43 -1.40
N ASN A 248 2.94 -10.19 -1.46
CA ASN A 248 1.64 -9.79 -0.93
C ASN A 248 0.45 -10.30 -1.76
N LEU A 249 0.63 -10.48 -3.07
CA LEU A 249 -0.33 -11.15 -3.94
C LEU A 249 -0.35 -12.66 -3.65
N LEU A 250 0.82 -13.29 -3.52
CA LEU A 250 0.94 -14.71 -3.20
C LEU A 250 0.26 -15.09 -1.87
N VAL A 251 0.43 -14.28 -0.80
CA VAL A 251 -0.23 -14.54 0.50
C VAL A 251 -1.76 -14.36 0.45
N ARG A 252 -2.28 -13.75 -0.62
CA ARG A 252 -3.72 -13.56 -0.88
C ARG A 252 -4.28 -14.57 -1.89
N ASP A 253 -3.54 -15.67 -2.07
CA ASP A 253 -3.86 -16.78 -2.98
C ASP A 253 -3.85 -16.42 -4.47
N PHE A 254 -3.20 -15.32 -4.85
CA PHE A 254 -2.95 -15.06 -6.26
C PHE A 254 -1.86 -15.97 -6.79
N ARG A 255 -2.00 -16.41 -8.04
CA ARG A 255 -1.11 -17.37 -8.68
C ARG A 255 -0.52 -16.77 -9.96
N PRO A 256 0.76 -17.00 -10.26
CA PRO A 256 1.33 -16.64 -11.55
C PRO A 256 0.54 -17.27 -12.69
N MET A 257 0.30 -16.51 -13.76
CA MET A 257 -0.34 -17.03 -14.97
C MET A 257 0.50 -18.13 -15.62
N ASP A 258 1.81 -17.88 -15.75
CA ASP A 258 2.78 -18.79 -16.33
C ASP A 258 3.87 -19.14 -15.29
N LYS A 259 4.10 -20.45 -15.10
CA LYS A 259 5.06 -20.97 -14.10
C LYS A 259 6.52 -20.87 -14.54
N ASP A 260 6.78 -20.79 -15.84
CA ASP A 260 8.13 -20.69 -16.38
C ASP A 260 8.55 -19.22 -16.46
N GLU A 261 7.66 -18.33 -16.93
CA GLU A 261 7.95 -16.89 -16.96
C GLU A 261 8.13 -16.29 -15.57
N ILE A 262 7.36 -16.76 -14.58
CA ILE A 262 7.45 -16.21 -13.22
C ILE A 262 8.82 -16.44 -12.58
N LYS A 263 9.53 -17.53 -12.90
CA LYS A 263 10.88 -17.76 -12.39
C LYS A 263 11.89 -16.74 -12.93
N THR A 264 11.66 -16.22 -14.13
CA THR A 264 12.43 -15.09 -14.66
C THR A 264 12.06 -13.79 -13.95
N LEU A 265 10.76 -13.55 -13.73
CA LEU A 265 10.28 -12.36 -13.04
C LEU A 265 10.72 -12.30 -11.57
N GLU A 266 10.69 -13.41 -10.84
CA GLU A 266 11.16 -13.49 -9.45
C GLU A 266 12.66 -13.15 -9.36
N ARG A 267 13.49 -13.67 -10.28
CA ARG A 267 14.91 -13.34 -10.36
C ARG A 267 15.13 -11.85 -10.62
N TYR A 268 14.33 -11.26 -11.50
CA TYR A 268 14.36 -9.83 -11.77
C TYR A 268 13.97 -9.01 -10.53
N MET A 269 12.84 -9.33 -9.90
CA MET A 269 12.33 -8.65 -8.71
C MET A 269 13.31 -8.74 -7.52
N CYS A 270 13.92 -9.91 -7.28
CA CYS A 270 14.95 -10.08 -6.27
C CYS A 270 16.19 -9.22 -6.58
N SER A 271 16.68 -9.25 -7.82
CA SER A 271 17.84 -8.44 -8.21
C SER A 271 17.56 -6.94 -8.05
N ARG A 272 16.39 -6.48 -8.49
CA ARG A 272 15.99 -5.08 -8.35
C ARG A 272 15.78 -4.67 -6.89
N PHE A 273 15.30 -5.57 -6.03
CA PHE A 273 15.19 -5.34 -4.59
C PHE A 273 16.54 -5.04 -3.96
N PHE A 274 17.58 -5.83 -4.27
CA PHE A 274 18.93 -5.59 -3.74
C PHE A 274 19.59 -4.33 -4.32
N ILE A 275 19.32 -4.01 -5.59
CA ILE A 275 19.82 -2.77 -6.21
C ILE A 275 19.20 -1.53 -5.58
N ASP A 276 17.88 -1.57 -5.31
CA ASP A 276 17.16 -0.42 -4.76
C ASP A 276 17.34 -0.30 -3.23
N PHE A 277 17.61 -1.42 -2.53
CA PHE A 277 17.83 -1.48 -1.08
C PHE A 277 19.11 -2.27 -0.75
N PRO A 278 20.30 -1.71 -1.02
CA PRO A 278 21.56 -2.42 -0.82
C PRO A 278 21.91 -2.61 0.67
N ASP A 279 21.51 -1.68 1.53
CA ASP A 279 21.79 -1.74 2.96
C ASP A 279 20.74 -2.56 3.74
N ILE A 280 21.19 -3.37 4.68
CA ILE A 280 20.33 -4.24 5.49
C ILE A 280 19.40 -3.44 6.40
N LEU A 281 19.84 -2.27 6.89
CA LEU A 281 19.00 -1.40 7.71
C LEU A 281 17.88 -0.76 6.88
N ASP A 282 18.15 -0.42 5.62
CA ASP A 282 17.13 0.05 4.67
C ASP A 282 16.10 -1.05 4.38
N GLN A 283 16.57 -2.28 4.15
CA GLN A 283 15.68 -3.43 3.98
C GLN A 283 14.80 -3.66 5.21
N GLN A 284 15.37 -3.61 6.42
CA GLN A 284 14.62 -3.75 7.67
C GLN A 284 13.53 -2.67 7.79
N ARG A 285 13.91 -1.39 7.66
CA ARG A 285 12.95 -0.27 7.73
C ARG A 285 11.83 -0.42 6.70
N LYS A 286 12.18 -0.84 5.48
CA LYS A 286 11.23 -1.04 4.39
C LYS A 286 10.25 -2.17 4.69
N LEU A 287 10.74 -3.31 5.19
CA LEU A 287 9.90 -4.45 5.57
C LEU A 287 8.99 -4.13 6.76
N GLU A 288 9.52 -3.52 7.82
CA GLU A 288 8.72 -3.12 8.99
C GLU A 288 7.59 -2.15 8.59
N THR A 289 7.93 -1.14 7.78
CA THR A 289 6.94 -0.19 7.26
C THR A 289 5.91 -0.88 6.36
N TYR A 290 6.34 -1.84 5.52
CA TYR A 290 5.43 -2.60 4.66
C TYR A 290 4.46 -3.44 5.49
N LEU A 291 4.95 -4.16 6.50
CA LEU A 291 4.15 -4.97 7.41
C LEU A 291 3.14 -4.13 8.18
N GLN A 292 3.57 -2.99 8.72
CA GLN A 292 2.69 -2.07 9.43
C GLN A 292 1.59 -1.52 8.52
N ASN A 293 1.93 -1.18 7.27
CA ASN A 293 0.99 -0.60 6.35
C ASN A 293 0.00 -1.64 5.78
N HIS A 294 0.45 -2.83 5.40
CA HIS A 294 -0.38 -3.81 4.67
C HIS A 294 -1.03 -4.88 5.55
N PHE A 295 -0.61 -5.02 6.81
CA PHE A 295 -1.07 -6.09 7.69
C PHE A 295 -1.40 -5.61 9.12
N SER A 296 -1.68 -4.31 9.33
CA SER A 296 -2.01 -3.74 10.64
C SER A 296 -3.20 -4.40 11.35
N LYS A 297 -4.13 -5.00 10.59
CA LYS A 297 -5.30 -5.73 11.12
C LYS A 297 -5.23 -7.23 10.86
N GLU A 298 -4.14 -7.71 10.27
CA GLU A 298 -3.99 -9.07 9.75
C GLU A 298 -2.70 -9.71 10.31
N GLU A 299 -2.55 -9.68 11.63
CA GLU A 299 -1.33 -10.15 12.32
C GLU A 299 -0.94 -11.57 11.88
N ARG A 300 -1.89 -12.50 11.84
CA ARG A 300 -1.63 -13.89 11.43
C ARG A 300 -1.01 -13.98 10.02
N ARG A 301 -1.44 -13.13 9.09
CA ARG A 301 -0.91 -13.11 7.71
C ARG A 301 0.48 -12.48 7.61
N LYS A 302 0.95 -11.71 8.60
CA LYS A 302 2.33 -11.18 8.60
C LYS A 302 3.35 -12.31 8.55
N TYR A 303 3.13 -13.36 9.35
CA TYR A 303 4.02 -14.53 9.36
C TYR A 303 4.02 -15.24 8.01
N ASP A 304 2.83 -15.54 7.47
CA ASP A 304 2.69 -16.22 6.18
C ASP A 304 3.34 -15.41 5.05
N TYR A 305 3.16 -14.08 5.05
CA TYR A 305 3.80 -13.16 4.11
C TYR A 305 5.33 -13.22 4.22
N LEU A 306 5.88 -13.18 5.44
CA LEU A 306 7.33 -13.25 5.65
C LEU A 306 7.89 -14.58 5.20
N MET A 307 7.17 -15.68 5.42
CA MET A 307 7.58 -17.01 4.95
C MET A 307 7.54 -17.13 3.42
N ILE A 308 6.54 -16.54 2.77
CA ILE A 308 6.48 -16.43 1.31
C ILE A 308 7.65 -15.60 0.77
N LEU A 309 7.90 -14.42 1.34
CA LEU A 309 9.00 -13.56 0.95
C LEU A 309 10.35 -14.28 1.13
N ARG A 310 10.54 -14.97 2.26
CA ARG A 310 11.74 -15.78 2.53
C ARG A 310 11.93 -16.87 1.47
N ARG A 311 10.85 -17.56 1.08
CA ARG A 311 10.88 -18.60 0.05
C ARG A 311 11.30 -18.04 -1.30
N VAL A 312 10.68 -16.95 -1.76
CA VAL A 312 10.99 -16.30 -3.04
C VAL A 312 12.44 -15.81 -3.06
N VAL A 313 12.90 -15.13 -2.00
CA VAL A 313 14.30 -14.67 -1.90
C VAL A 313 15.27 -15.86 -1.90
N ASN A 314 14.95 -16.97 -1.23
CA ASN A 314 15.83 -18.13 -1.19
C ASN A 314 15.94 -18.84 -2.54
N GLU A 315 14.80 -19.06 -3.22
CA GLU A 315 14.73 -19.79 -4.49
C GLU A 315 15.26 -18.97 -5.69
N SER A 316 15.03 -17.65 -5.70
CA SER A 316 15.15 -16.83 -6.90
C SER A 316 16.26 -15.77 -6.83
N THR A 317 17.03 -15.71 -5.75
CA THR A 317 18.24 -14.88 -5.70
C THR A 317 19.42 -15.59 -6.38
N VAL A 318 20.02 -14.93 -7.36
CA VAL A 318 21.17 -15.43 -8.14
C VAL A 318 22.39 -15.66 -7.26
N CYS A 319 23.18 -16.70 -7.55
CA CYS A 319 24.33 -17.15 -6.75
C CYS A 319 25.38 -16.07 -6.46
N LEU A 320 25.50 -15.05 -7.32
CA LEU A 320 26.44 -13.94 -7.15
C LEU A 320 26.13 -13.05 -5.94
N MET A 321 24.91 -13.07 -5.41
CA MET A 321 24.47 -12.29 -4.25
C MET A 321 24.29 -13.16 -2.99
N GLY A 322 25.21 -14.12 -2.80
CA GLY A 322 25.08 -15.13 -1.74
C GLY A 322 25.19 -14.57 -0.32
N HIS A 323 25.95 -13.48 -0.12
CA HIS A 323 26.12 -12.85 1.19
C HIS A 323 24.87 -12.05 1.57
N GLU A 324 24.44 -11.18 0.67
CA GLU A 324 23.23 -10.34 0.76
C GLU A 324 22.01 -11.23 0.98
N ARG A 325 21.89 -12.32 0.21
CA ARG A 325 20.84 -13.33 0.40
C ARG A 325 20.80 -13.85 1.83
N ARG A 326 21.92 -14.26 2.42
CA ARG A 326 21.95 -14.79 3.78
C ARG A 326 21.56 -13.72 4.81
N GLN A 327 22.05 -12.49 4.67
CA GLN A 327 21.70 -11.40 5.56
C GLN A 327 20.19 -11.10 5.51
N THR A 328 19.61 -10.99 4.33
CA THR A 328 18.17 -10.72 4.15
C THR A 328 17.32 -11.89 4.62
N LEU A 329 17.71 -13.15 4.36
CA LEU A 329 17.00 -14.32 4.88
C LEU A 329 17.02 -14.36 6.42
N ASN A 330 18.14 -14.00 7.04
CA ASN A 330 18.24 -13.88 8.50
C ASN A 330 17.35 -12.77 9.04
N LEU A 331 17.36 -11.59 8.40
CA LEU A 331 16.47 -10.47 8.75
C LEU A 331 15.00 -10.88 8.68
N ILE A 332 14.57 -11.51 7.59
CA ILE A 332 13.18 -11.98 7.43
C ILE A 332 12.83 -12.99 8.53
N SER A 333 13.75 -13.90 8.87
CA SER A 333 13.54 -14.89 9.92
C SER A 333 13.42 -14.25 11.30
N LEU A 334 14.23 -13.24 11.62
CA LEU A 334 14.13 -12.47 12.86
C LEU A 334 12.80 -11.72 12.97
N LEU A 335 12.35 -11.08 11.88
CA LEU A 335 11.03 -10.43 11.84
C LEU A 335 9.90 -11.44 12.02
N ALA A 336 10.00 -12.63 11.43
CA ALA A 336 9.00 -13.68 11.58
C ALA A 336 8.91 -14.19 13.02
N LEU A 337 10.06 -14.37 13.69
CA LEU A 337 10.11 -14.73 15.12
C LEU A 337 9.50 -13.65 16.00
N LYS A 338 9.77 -12.36 15.72
CA LYS A 338 9.16 -11.24 16.43
C LYS A 338 7.63 -11.25 16.29
N VAL A 339 7.11 -11.47 15.09
CA VAL A 339 5.66 -11.58 14.83
C VAL A 339 5.05 -12.76 15.61
N LEU A 340 5.72 -13.92 15.65
CA LEU A 340 5.24 -15.06 16.44
C LEU A 340 5.25 -14.79 17.95
N ALA A 341 6.25 -14.07 18.44
CA ALA A 341 6.36 -13.66 19.84
C ALA A 341 5.21 -12.71 20.22
N GLU A 342 4.94 -11.71 19.39
CA GLU A 342 3.83 -10.75 19.58
C GLU A 342 2.46 -11.43 19.56
N GLN A 343 2.32 -12.55 18.85
CA GLN A 343 1.09 -13.34 18.79
C GLN A 343 0.93 -14.33 19.96
N ASN A 344 1.89 -14.39 20.91
CA ASN A 344 1.96 -15.41 21.97
C ASN A 344 1.87 -16.87 21.44
N ILE A 345 2.26 -17.10 20.18
CA ILE A 345 2.30 -18.45 19.58
C ILE A 345 3.61 -19.16 19.91
N ILE A 346 4.64 -18.42 20.32
CA ILE A 346 5.81 -19.05 20.93
C ILE A 346 5.33 -19.69 22.23
N PRO A 347 5.42 -21.03 22.38
CA PRO A 347 5.10 -21.66 23.64
C PRO A 347 5.98 -21.00 24.70
N ASN A 348 5.34 -20.47 25.74
CA ASN A 348 6.02 -19.93 26.90
C ASN A 348 7.13 -20.93 27.28
N ALA A 349 8.39 -20.50 27.21
CA ALA A 349 9.54 -21.41 27.36
C ALA A 349 9.57 -22.09 28.74
N THR A 350 8.69 -21.67 29.65
CA THR A 350 8.37 -22.34 30.91
C THR A 350 7.87 -23.78 30.74
N ASN A 351 7.30 -24.16 29.59
CA ASN A 351 6.81 -25.52 29.32
C ASN A 351 7.56 -26.26 28.20
N VAL A 352 8.68 -25.73 27.71
CA VAL A 352 9.47 -26.39 26.67
C VAL A 352 10.50 -27.31 27.34
N THR A 353 10.24 -28.63 27.30
CA THR A 353 11.22 -29.63 27.69
C THR A 353 12.20 -29.84 26.54
N CYS A 354 13.42 -29.31 26.67
CA CYS A 354 14.49 -29.54 25.71
C CYS A 354 15.14 -30.90 25.95
N TYR A 355 14.95 -31.86 25.04
CA TYR A 355 15.70 -33.12 25.05
C TYR A 355 17.07 -32.89 24.41
N TYR A 356 18.11 -32.82 25.23
CA TYR A 356 19.48 -32.83 24.74
C TYR A 356 19.94 -34.29 24.59
N GLN A 357 20.30 -34.69 23.37
CA GLN A 357 20.98 -35.98 23.16
C GLN A 357 22.47 -35.77 23.50
N PRO A 358 23.05 -36.54 24.43
CA PRO A 358 24.47 -36.41 24.77
C PRO A 358 25.35 -36.67 23.55
N ALA A 359 26.49 -36.00 23.48
CA ALA A 359 27.51 -36.30 22.48
C ALA A 359 27.97 -37.77 22.61
N PRO A 360 28.29 -38.46 21.50
CA PRO A 360 28.45 -39.92 21.46
C PRO A 360 29.54 -40.53 22.35
N TYR A 361 30.34 -39.72 23.04
CA TYR A 361 31.41 -40.15 23.95
C TYR A 361 31.04 -40.09 25.45
N VAL A 362 29.82 -39.67 25.80
CA VAL A 362 29.38 -39.62 27.20
C VAL A 362 28.76 -40.96 27.59
N SER A 363 29.48 -41.75 28.40
CA SER A 363 29.12 -43.12 28.83
C SER A 363 28.68 -43.20 30.29
N ASP A 364 28.06 -42.16 30.84
CA ASP A 364 27.58 -42.16 32.22
C ASP A 364 26.11 -42.62 32.31
N VAL A 365 25.90 -43.71 33.05
CA VAL A 365 24.60 -44.42 33.20
C VAL A 365 23.61 -43.66 34.11
N ASN A 366 23.99 -42.50 34.65
CA ASN A 366 23.20 -41.74 35.64
C ASN A 366 22.90 -40.28 35.27
N PHE A 367 22.73 -39.99 33.97
CA PHE A 367 22.30 -38.66 33.52
C PHE A 367 20.76 -38.52 33.53
N SER A 368 20.21 -37.80 34.52
CA SER A 368 18.81 -37.34 34.47
C SER A 368 18.69 -36.19 33.46
N ASN A 369 18.11 -36.47 32.28
CA ASN A 369 18.01 -35.57 31.13
C ASN A 369 16.73 -34.70 31.14
N TYR A 370 16.56 -33.85 32.15
CA TYR A 370 15.49 -32.84 32.11
C TYR A 370 15.95 -31.56 32.80
N TYR A 371 16.19 -30.52 32.00
CA TYR A 371 16.39 -29.16 32.49
C TYR A 371 15.03 -28.45 32.48
N LEU A 372 14.53 -28.07 33.66
CA LEU A 372 13.37 -27.19 33.79
C LEU A 372 13.88 -25.74 33.75
N ALA A 373 13.40 -24.95 32.80
CA ALA A 373 13.71 -23.53 32.73
C ALA A 373 13.01 -22.80 33.89
N ASN A 374 13.75 -22.41 34.93
CA ASN A 374 13.21 -21.58 36.01
C ASN A 374 12.89 -20.16 35.50
N ALA A 375 11.77 -19.60 35.97
CA ALA A 375 11.32 -18.26 35.62
C ALA A 375 12.35 -17.18 36.01
N PRO A 376 12.46 -16.08 35.24
CA PRO A 376 13.32 -14.97 35.62
C PRO A 376 12.79 -14.30 36.90
N VAL A 377 13.62 -14.27 37.93
CA VAL A 377 13.36 -13.52 39.17
C VAL A 377 13.37 -12.03 38.82
N PRO A 378 12.37 -11.22 39.23
CA PRO A 378 12.41 -9.78 39.03
C PRO A 378 13.61 -9.20 39.80
N TYR A 379 14.51 -8.51 39.10
CA TYR A 379 15.63 -7.78 39.70
C TYR A 379 15.10 -6.65 40.59
N SER A 380 14.91 -6.93 41.87
CA SER A 380 14.85 -5.92 42.91
C SER A 380 15.59 -6.43 44.14
N GLN A 381 16.91 -6.35 44.13
CA GLN A 381 17.73 -6.16 45.33
C GLN A 381 19.19 -5.90 44.95
N SER A 382 19.75 -4.87 45.56
CA SER A 382 21.15 -4.46 45.49
C SER A 382 22.05 -5.51 46.12
N TYR A 383 22.90 -6.15 45.32
CA TYR A 383 23.98 -7.01 45.82
C TYR A 383 25.08 -6.15 46.46
N PRO A 384 25.53 -6.42 47.69
CA PRO A 384 26.79 -5.87 48.18
C PRO A 384 27.93 -6.52 47.40
N THR A 385 28.79 -5.71 46.81
CA THR A 385 30.13 -6.12 46.41
C THR A 385 30.94 -6.51 47.66
N TRP A 386 31.85 -7.48 47.48
CA TRP A 386 32.80 -8.07 48.44
C TRP A 386 32.38 -9.42 49.06
N LEU A 387 33.04 -10.48 48.60
CA LEU A 387 33.18 -11.77 49.31
C LEU A 387 34.50 -11.74 50.11
N PRO A 388 34.53 -12.20 51.37
CA PRO A 388 35.79 -12.45 52.06
C PRO A 388 36.37 -13.80 51.61
N CYS A 389 37.69 -13.81 51.40
CA CYS A 389 38.47 -15.02 51.14
C CYS A 389 38.48 -15.94 52.37
N ASN A 390 38.34 -17.25 52.13
CA ASN A 390 39.00 -18.32 52.88
C ASN A 390 39.30 -19.47 51.92
#